data_AF-A0A7Y7J0T7-F1
#
_entry.id   AF-A0A7Y7J0T7-F1
#
_cell.length_a   1.000
_cell.length_b   1.000
_cell.length_c   1.000
_cell.angle_alpha   90.00
_cell.angle_beta   90.00
_cell.angle_gamma   90.00
#
_symmetry.space_group_name_H-M   'P 1'
#
loop_
_entity.id
_entity.type
_entity.pdbx_description
1 polymer ?
#
loop_
_entity_poly.entity_id
_entity_poly.type
_entity_poly.pdbx_seq_one_letter_code
_entity_poly.pdbx_strand_id
1 'polypeptide(L)'
;ASALSGSMIAGGSSYEALRFGVASDMGRRGIVIQEGLGLFGSAIVDQNLTAARRLARLVVACAEEGVRYGLGLCEESGVVAGHDNAHLTVIGRHGAVLVDIDLLRTALQGDDFRTEGTKLHMALPGDVIDLDTGTVTRAAPQTGMPDADMPDADIPDADTRLAQLVGDLLEDCAGRRGT
;
A
#
# COMPACT_ATOMS: atom_id res chain seq x y z
N ALA A 1 -10.87 1.26 -2.96
CA ALA A 1 -10.44 1.95 -4.18
C ALA A 1 -10.22 3.42 -3.85
N SER A 2 -9.17 4.01 -4.42
CA SER A 2 -8.86 5.44 -4.36
C SER A 2 -8.61 5.90 -5.80
N ALA A 3 -9.20 7.03 -6.20
CA ALA A 3 -9.02 7.61 -7.52
C ALA A 3 -7.96 8.74 -7.52
N LEU A 4 -7.17 8.87 -6.44
CA LEU A 4 -6.25 10.02 -6.28
C LEU A 4 -5.07 9.98 -7.25
N SER A 5 -4.54 8.80 -7.55
CA SER A 5 -3.43 8.60 -8.47
C SER A 5 -3.87 8.57 -9.94
N GLY A 6 -2.91 8.57 -10.87
CA GLY A 6 -3.20 8.42 -12.31
C GLY A 6 -3.85 7.08 -12.65
N SER A 7 -3.50 6.02 -11.91
CA SER A 7 -4.16 4.71 -11.99
C SER A 7 -4.93 4.42 -10.71
N MET A 8 -6.14 3.87 -10.84
CA MET A 8 -7.04 3.49 -9.75
C MET A 8 -7.26 1.97 -9.76
N ILE A 9 -7.09 1.33 -8.59
CA ILE A 9 -7.52 -0.06 -8.39
C ILE A 9 -9.02 -0.07 -8.08
N ALA A 10 -9.82 -0.22 -9.12
CA ALA A 10 -11.28 -0.16 -9.09
C ALA A 10 -11.89 -1.37 -8.36
N GLY A 11 -11.26 -2.55 -8.44
CA GLY A 11 -11.77 -3.77 -7.82
C GLY A 11 -10.75 -4.90 -7.73
N GLY A 12 -11.19 -6.01 -7.16
CA GLY A 12 -10.38 -7.20 -6.91
C GLY A 12 -9.72 -7.22 -5.52
N SER A 13 -9.44 -8.43 -5.06
CA SER A 13 -8.72 -8.73 -3.81
C SER A 13 -7.22 -8.96 -4.03
N SER A 14 -6.44 -8.98 -2.94
CA SER A 14 -5.00 -9.32 -2.99
C SER A 14 -4.76 -10.73 -3.53
N TYR A 15 -5.56 -11.71 -3.10
CA TYR A 15 -5.51 -13.06 -3.65
C TYR A 15 -5.78 -13.09 -5.16
N GLU A 16 -6.82 -12.41 -5.62
CA GLU A 16 -7.15 -12.37 -7.04
C GLU A 16 -6.07 -11.70 -7.88
N ALA A 17 -5.45 -10.64 -7.34
CA ALA A 17 -4.32 -9.97 -7.98
C ALA A 17 -3.16 -10.94 -8.20
N LEU A 18 -2.75 -11.65 -7.14
CA LEU A 18 -1.62 -12.59 -7.20
C LEU A 18 -1.91 -13.82 -8.05
N ARG A 19 -3.16 -14.29 -8.08
CA ARG A 19 -3.54 -15.52 -8.78
C ARG A 19 -3.93 -15.29 -10.24
N PHE A 20 -4.57 -14.17 -10.55
CA PHE A 20 -5.18 -13.94 -11.86
C PHE A 20 -4.69 -12.65 -12.54
N GLY A 21 -3.85 -11.84 -11.89
CA GLY A 21 -3.35 -10.59 -12.44
C GLY A 21 -4.46 -9.57 -12.68
N VAL A 22 -4.36 -8.85 -13.80
CA VAL A 22 -5.33 -7.81 -14.21
C VAL A 22 -6.50 -8.41 -14.97
N ALA A 23 -7.70 -8.01 -14.55
CA ALA A 23 -8.97 -8.30 -15.20
C ALA A 23 -9.40 -7.14 -16.11
N SER A 24 -10.07 -7.46 -17.22
CA SER A 24 -10.63 -6.45 -18.14
C SER A 24 -11.78 -5.64 -17.54
N ASP A 25 -12.52 -6.25 -16.61
CA ASP A 25 -13.72 -5.69 -16.01
C ASP A 25 -14.06 -6.42 -14.69
N MET A 26 -15.03 -5.87 -13.95
CA MET A 26 -15.45 -6.36 -12.64
C MET A 26 -16.16 -7.72 -12.65
N GLY A 27 -16.47 -8.26 -13.84
CA GLY A 27 -17.08 -9.59 -14.01
C GLY A 27 -16.06 -10.72 -14.13
N ARG A 28 -14.76 -10.41 -14.20
CA ARG A 28 -13.68 -11.40 -14.29
C ARG A 28 -12.85 -11.43 -13.00
N ARG A 29 -12.23 -12.57 -12.74
CA ARG A 29 -11.29 -12.72 -11.62
C ARG A 29 -10.01 -11.97 -11.91
N GLY A 30 -9.48 -11.28 -10.91
CA GLY A 30 -8.31 -10.43 -11.01
C GLY A 30 -8.58 -9.06 -10.40
N ILE A 31 -7.62 -8.15 -10.53
CA ILE A 31 -7.81 -6.75 -10.17
C ILE A 31 -8.22 -5.94 -11.39
N VAL A 32 -9.11 -4.97 -11.20
CA VAL A 32 -9.48 -4.05 -12.27
C VAL A 32 -8.76 -2.75 -12.04
N ILE A 33 -7.95 -2.34 -13.01
CA ILE A 33 -7.25 -1.05 -13.02
C ILE A 33 -7.98 -0.13 -14.00
N GLN A 34 -8.22 1.11 -13.57
CA GLN A 34 -8.87 2.15 -14.35
C GLN A 34 -8.06 3.45 -14.25
N GLU A 35 -8.36 4.40 -15.13
CA GLU A 35 -7.86 5.75 -15.01
C GLU A 35 -8.39 6.40 -13.72
N GLY A 36 -7.48 7.00 -12.95
CA GLY A 36 -7.81 7.83 -11.80
C GLY A 36 -7.82 9.32 -12.14
N LEU A 37 -8.03 10.17 -11.14
CA LEU A 37 -8.09 11.62 -11.31
C LEU A 37 -6.71 12.26 -11.49
N GLY A 38 -5.62 11.56 -11.15
CA GLY A 38 -4.26 12.06 -11.35
C GLY A 38 -3.87 13.24 -10.46
N LEU A 39 -4.52 13.43 -9.30
CA LEU A 39 -4.19 14.49 -8.34
C LEU A 39 -2.86 14.24 -7.63
N PHE A 40 -2.46 12.96 -7.48
CA PHE A 40 -1.18 12.55 -6.92
C PHE A 40 -0.39 11.71 -7.94
N GLY A 41 0.72 12.25 -8.45
CA GLY A 41 1.44 11.66 -9.59
C GLY A 41 2.57 10.69 -9.25
N SER A 42 3.03 10.66 -7.99
CA SER A 42 4.30 10.01 -7.63
C SER A 42 4.18 8.53 -7.26
N ALA A 43 2.96 8.04 -7.00
CA ALA A 43 2.69 6.63 -6.65
C ALA A 43 1.25 6.24 -6.99
N ILE A 44 0.97 4.94 -7.11
CA ILE A 44 -0.41 4.43 -7.08
C ILE A 44 -0.90 4.46 -5.63
N VAL A 45 -2.06 5.05 -5.38
CA VAL A 45 -2.64 5.14 -4.03
C VAL A 45 -3.74 4.11 -3.86
N ASP A 46 -3.69 3.33 -2.78
CA ASP A 46 -4.81 2.52 -2.32
C ASP A 46 -5.11 2.76 -0.84
N GLN A 47 -6.35 2.55 -0.45
CA GLN A 47 -6.85 2.89 0.89
C GLN A 47 -7.51 1.69 1.57
N ASN A 48 -7.61 1.77 2.90
CA ASN A 48 -8.02 0.68 3.78
C ASN A 48 -7.14 -0.55 3.55
N LEU A 49 -5.82 -0.35 3.61
CA LEU A 49 -4.84 -1.37 3.25
C LEU A 49 -4.92 -2.61 4.15
N THR A 50 -5.07 -2.41 5.47
CA THR A 50 -5.02 -3.46 6.49
C THR A 50 -6.35 -4.20 6.59
N ALA A 51 -7.43 -3.52 6.97
CA ALA A 51 -8.75 -4.13 7.20
C ALA A 51 -9.35 -4.76 5.94
N ALA A 52 -9.06 -4.21 4.76
CA ALA A 52 -9.50 -4.82 3.50
C ALA A 52 -8.46 -5.74 2.85
N ARG A 53 -7.32 -6.00 3.52
CA ARG A 53 -6.23 -6.90 3.08
C ARG A 53 -5.75 -6.59 1.67
N ARG A 54 -5.42 -5.34 1.39
CA ARG A 54 -5.16 -4.81 0.03
C ARG A 54 -3.68 -4.68 -0.34
N LEU A 55 -2.77 -5.22 0.47
CA LEU A 55 -1.33 -5.11 0.21
C LEU A 55 -0.95 -5.65 -1.17
N ALA A 56 -1.24 -6.91 -1.49
CA ALA A 56 -0.72 -7.49 -2.73
C ALA A 56 -1.40 -6.93 -3.98
N ARG A 57 -2.68 -6.54 -3.92
CA ARG A 57 -3.29 -5.88 -5.08
C ARG A 57 -2.62 -4.55 -5.42
N LEU A 58 -2.15 -3.82 -4.41
CA LEU A 58 -1.37 -2.60 -4.64
C LEU A 58 -0.02 -2.92 -5.29
N VAL A 59 0.67 -3.97 -4.81
CA VAL A 59 1.94 -4.43 -5.40
C VAL A 59 1.75 -4.84 -6.87
N VAL A 60 0.74 -5.65 -7.16
CA VAL A 60 0.43 -6.09 -8.53
C VAL A 60 0.06 -4.90 -9.42
N ALA A 61 -0.77 -3.98 -8.95
CA ALA A 61 -1.12 -2.79 -9.73
C ALA A 61 0.11 -1.93 -10.08
N CYS A 62 1.04 -1.74 -9.14
CA CYS A 62 2.27 -1.00 -9.39
C CYS A 62 3.14 -1.67 -10.46
N ALA A 63 3.28 -3.00 -10.38
CA ALA A 63 4.01 -3.78 -11.37
C ALA A 63 3.37 -3.69 -12.77
N GLU A 64 2.06 -3.89 -12.87
CA GLU A 64 1.29 -3.90 -14.12
C GLU A 64 1.28 -2.54 -14.82
N GLU A 65 1.16 -1.46 -14.05
CA GLU A 65 1.16 -0.09 -14.59
C GLU A 65 2.59 0.46 -14.79
N GLY A 66 3.63 -0.30 -14.44
CA GLY A 66 5.02 0.16 -14.52
C GLY A 66 5.33 1.33 -13.58
N VAL A 67 4.61 1.44 -12.46
CA VAL A 67 4.80 2.48 -11.45
C VAL A 67 5.64 1.93 -10.31
N ARG A 68 6.78 2.57 -10.05
CA ARG A 68 7.74 2.11 -9.03
C ARG A 68 7.14 2.08 -7.63
N TYR A 69 6.37 3.11 -7.26
CA TYR A 69 5.88 3.29 -5.90
C TYR A 69 4.38 3.03 -5.78
N GLY A 70 4.02 2.31 -4.72
CA GLY A 70 2.65 2.22 -4.22
C GLY A 70 2.55 2.84 -2.83
N LEU A 71 1.52 3.65 -2.61
CA LEU A 71 1.20 4.23 -1.30
C LEU A 71 -0.09 3.60 -0.77
N GLY A 72 0.06 2.69 0.19
CA GLY A 72 -1.05 2.04 0.86
C GLY A 72 -1.41 2.75 2.16
N LEU A 73 -2.54 3.43 2.19
CA LEU A 73 -3.04 4.08 3.41
C LEU A 73 -3.79 3.05 4.27
N CYS A 74 -3.34 2.86 5.51
CA CYS A 74 -4.08 2.07 6.49
C CYS A 74 -5.37 2.80 6.88
N GLU A 75 -6.30 2.10 7.54
CA GLU A 75 -7.54 2.70 7.99
C GLU A 75 -7.28 3.89 8.92
N GLU A 76 -8.20 4.86 8.95
CA GLU A 76 -8.09 6.05 9.81
C GLU A 76 -6.74 6.80 9.67
N SER A 77 -6.13 6.72 8.49
CA SER A 77 -4.79 7.26 8.22
C SER A 77 -4.74 7.98 6.89
N GLY A 78 -3.76 8.87 6.75
CA GLY A 78 -3.54 9.64 5.55
C GLY A 78 -2.10 10.14 5.45
N VAL A 79 -1.84 10.89 4.39
CA VAL A 79 -0.58 11.62 4.24
C VAL A 79 -0.86 13.07 3.88
N VAL A 80 -0.01 13.96 4.35
CA VAL A 80 0.07 15.34 3.88
C VAL A 80 1.25 15.40 2.91
N ALA A 81 0.95 15.65 1.64
CA ALA A 81 1.98 15.83 0.61
C ALA A 81 2.53 17.26 0.67
N GLY A 82 3.86 17.39 0.66
CA GLY A 82 4.54 18.66 0.44
C GLY A 82 4.30 19.19 -0.97
N HIS A 83 4.75 20.42 -1.23
CA HIS A 83 4.61 21.07 -2.55
C HIS A 83 5.34 20.30 -3.68
N ASP A 84 6.27 19.42 -3.33
CA ASP A 84 7.06 18.62 -4.25
C ASP A 84 6.42 17.26 -4.58
N ASN A 85 5.33 16.88 -3.91
CA ASN A 85 4.70 15.57 -3.99
C ASN A 85 5.68 14.39 -3.76
N ALA A 86 6.84 14.65 -3.14
CA ALA A 86 7.88 13.66 -2.88
C ALA A 86 8.01 13.38 -1.37
N HIS A 87 7.86 14.42 -0.54
CA HIS A 87 7.88 14.30 0.91
C HIS A 87 6.46 14.21 1.47
N LEU A 88 6.12 13.06 2.05
CA LEU A 88 4.80 12.76 2.58
C LEU A 88 4.86 12.59 4.09
N THR A 89 4.23 13.48 4.84
CA THR A 89 4.08 13.32 6.29
C THR A 89 2.89 12.43 6.59
N VAL A 90 3.11 11.32 7.29
CA VAL A 90 2.05 10.37 7.66
C VAL A 90 1.24 10.93 8.83
N ILE A 91 -0.09 10.86 8.73
CA ILE A 91 -1.03 11.34 9.74
C ILE A 91 -2.09 10.28 10.03
N GLY A 92 -2.85 10.49 11.12
CA GLY A 92 -3.91 9.59 11.56
C GLY A 92 -3.40 8.52 12.51
N ARG A 93 -3.95 7.31 12.44
CA ARG A 93 -3.84 6.34 13.54
C ARG A 93 -2.99 5.10 13.26
N HIS A 94 -3.08 4.56 12.04
CA HIS A 94 -2.52 3.26 11.70
C HIS A 94 -1.35 3.33 10.73
N GLY A 95 -1.14 4.48 10.11
CA GLY A 95 0.01 4.79 9.28
C GLY A 95 -0.20 4.49 7.79
N ALA A 96 0.92 4.37 7.08
CA ALA A 96 0.94 4.08 5.65
C ALA A 96 2.07 3.09 5.32
N VAL A 97 1.93 2.41 4.19
CA VAL A 97 2.96 1.53 3.65
C VAL A 97 3.43 2.09 2.31
N LEU A 98 4.74 2.31 2.20
CA LEU A 98 5.39 2.50 0.91
C LEU A 98 5.77 1.13 0.36
N VAL A 99 5.25 0.81 -0.82
CA VAL A 99 5.72 -0.28 -1.66
C VAL A 99 6.74 0.30 -2.64
N ASP A 100 7.98 -0.19 -2.65
CA ASP A 100 9.01 0.14 -3.64
C ASP A 100 9.28 -1.11 -4.50
N ILE A 101 8.90 -1.06 -5.77
CA ILE A 101 9.02 -2.16 -6.71
C ILE A 101 10.26 -1.99 -7.59
N ASP A 102 11.07 -3.06 -7.68
CA ASP A 102 12.11 -3.16 -8.69
C ASP A 102 11.51 -3.62 -10.02
N LEU A 103 11.15 -2.65 -10.86
CA LEU A 103 10.53 -2.91 -12.17
C LEU A 103 11.43 -3.72 -13.11
N LEU A 104 12.76 -3.68 -12.93
CA LEU A 104 13.68 -4.49 -13.74
C LEU A 104 13.70 -5.96 -13.33
N ARG A 105 13.30 -6.25 -12.09
CA ARG A 105 13.18 -7.60 -11.52
C ARG A 105 11.74 -8.05 -11.37
N THR A 106 10.83 -7.36 -12.06
CA THR A 106 9.43 -7.70 -12.15
C THR A 106 9.17 -8.45 -13.44
N ALA A 107 8.54 -9.62 -13.33
CA ALA A 107 8.12 -10.46 -14.43
C ALA A 107 6.59 -10.61 -14.39
N LEU A 108 5.97 -10.21 -15.49
CA LEU A 108 4.53 -10.32 -15.75
C LEU A 108 4.39 -11.17 -17.01
N GLN A 109 4.37 -12.50 -16.89
CA GLN A 109 4.28 -13.38 -18.06
C GLN A 109 3.24 -14.48 -17.85
N GLY A 110 2.11 -14.36 -18.54
CA GLY A 110 1.00 -15.31 -18.41
C GLY A 110 0.40 -15.27 -17.00
N ASP A 111 0.26 -16.44 -16.37
CA ASP A 111 -0.22 -16.58 -14.99
C ASP A 111 0.91 -16.38 -13.94
N ASP A 112 2.17 -16.19 -14.37
CA ASP A 112 3.31 -15.99 -13.47
C ASP A 112 3.52 -14.50 -13.18
N PHE A 113 3.09 -14.09 -11.97
CA PHE A 113 3.46 -12.82 -11.35
C PHE A 113 4.65 -13.03 -10.41
N ARG A 114 5.77 -12.36 -10.67
CA ARG A 114 6.92 -12.33 -9.76
C ARG A 114 7.55 -10.95 -9.71
N THR A 115 7.74 -10.42 -8.51
CA THR A 115 8.44 -9.15 -8.29
C THR A 115 9.51 -9.33 -7.23
N GLU A 116 10.75 -9.54 -7.67
CA GLU A 116 11.85 -9.79 -6.74
C GLU A 116 12.48 -8.48 -6.27
N GLY A 117 12.76 -8.37 -4.98
CA GLY A 117 13.38 -7.16 -4.42
C GLY A 117 12.38 -6.04 -4.09
N THR A 118 11.07 -6.30 -4.19
CA THR A 118 10.05 -5.41 -3.62
C THR A 118 10.34 -5.15 -2.14
N LYS A 119 10.36 -3.88 -1.76
CA LYS A 119 10.52 -3.44 -0.37
C LYS A 119 9.20 -2.89 0.13
N LEU A 120 8.92 -3.17 1.40
CA LEU A 120 7.77 -2.63 2.11
C LEU A 120 8.30 -1.80 3.27
N HIS A 121 7.91 -0.53 3.32
CA HIS A 121 8.26 0.35 4.42
C HIS A 121 6.99 0.76 5.15
N MET A 122 6.84 0.29 6.38
CA MET A 122 5.76 0.76 7.28
C MET A 122 6.17 2.11 7.87
N ALA A 123 5.36 3.14 7.67
CA ALA A 123 5.54 4.49 8.22
C ALA A 123 4.40 4.80 9.19
N LEU A 124 4.74 5.15 10.43
CA LEU A 124 3.79 5.47 11.50
C LEU A 124 3.39 6.95 11.46
N PRO A 125 2.30 7.35 12.13
CA PRO A 125 1.95 8.76 12.27
C PRO A 125 3.13 9.61 12.76
N GLY A 126 3.41 10.70 12.05
CA GLY A 126 4.57 11.57 12.26
C GLY A 126 5.79 11.25 11.39
N ASP A 127 5.93 10.03 10.88
CA ASP A 127 7.02 9.66 9.97
C ASP A 127 6.91 10.40 8.63
N VAL A 128 8.04 10.57 7.94
CA VAL A 128 8.10 11.17 6.60
C VAL A 128 8.55 10.13 5.60
N ILE A 129 7.73 9.89 4.57
CA ILE A 129 8.09 9.10 3.40
C ILE A 129 8.72 10.03 2.36
N ASP A 130 9.90 9.69 1.87
CA ASP A 130 10.57 10.37 0.77
C ASP A 130 10.54 9.47 -0.47
N LEU A 131 9.78 9.90 -1.50
CA LEU A 131 9.62 9.18 -2.75
C LEU A 131 10.78 9.38 -3.73
N ASP A 132 11.65 10.37 -3.55
CA ASP A 132 12.84 10.52 -4.39
C ASP A 132 13.87 9.43 -4.02
N THR A 133 13.97 9.11 -2.73
CA THR A 133 14.90 8.10 -2.21
C THR A 133 14.27 6.74 -1.94
N GLY A 134 12.93 6.67 -1.80
CA GLY A 134 12.21 5.47 -1.38
C GLY A 134 12.47 5.11 0.08
N THR A 135 12.64 6.11 0.95
CA THR A 135 12.98 5.89 2.36
C THR A 135 11.92 6.45 3.30
N VAL A 136 11.97 6.00 4.57
CA VAL A 136 11.11 6.51 5.64
C VAL A 136 11.98 7.05 6.75
N THR A 137 11.83 8.34 7.02
CA THR A 137 12.46 9.02 8.16
C THR A 137 11.52 8.95 9.35
N ARG A 138 11.99 8.37 10.46
CA ARG A 138 11.19 8.22 11.68
C ARG A 138 11.03 9.55 12.39
N ALA A 139 9.81 9.83 12.88
CA ALA A 139 9.61 10.93 13.81
C ALA A 139 10.47 10.72 15.06
N ALA A 140 10.96 11.82 15.64
CA ALA A 140 11.54 11.75 16.98
C ALA A 140 10.45 11.25 17.96
N PRO A 141 10.82 10.48 19.00
CA PRO A 141 9.86 10.08 20.03
C PRO A 141 9.19 11.34 20.60
N GLN A 142 7.88 11.46 20.45
CA GLN A 142 7.16 12.58 21.03
C GLN A 142 7.11 12.38 22.55
N THR A 143 7.90 13.14 23.29
CA THR A 143 7.77 13.26 24.74
C THR A 143 6.61 14.22 25.07
N GLY A 144 5.38 13.68 25.09
CA GLY A 144 4.13 14.40 25.42
C GLY A 144 3.53 15.10 24.19
N MET A 145 2.23 15.13 23.94
CA MET A 145 1.03 14.98 24.79
C MET A 145 0.04 14.17 23.94
N PRO A 146 -0.55 13.06 24.44
CA PRO A 146 -1.54 12.34 23.64
C PRO A 146 -2.73 13.25 23.37
N ASP A 147 -3.25 13.23 22.15
CA ASP A 147 -4.57 13.79 21.86
C ASP A 147 -5.54 13.20 22.89
N ALA A 148 -6.25 14.06 23.63
CA ALA A 148 -7.03 13.68 24.82
C ALA A 148 -8.18 12.68 24.55
N ASP A 149 -8.46 12.40 23.26
CA ASP A 149 -9.47 11.46 22.79
C ASP A 149 -8.89 10.16 22.18
N MET A 150 -7.56 9.99 22.12
CA MET A 150 -6.96 8.70 21.74
C MET A 150 -6.71 7.85 22.99
N PRO A 151 -7.38 6.69 23.13
CA PRO A 151 -7.03 5.78 24.22
C PRO A 151 -5.58 5.32 24.05
N ASP A 152 -4.87 5.23 25.18
CA ASP A 152 -3.55 4.59 25.36
C ASP A 152 -3.63 3.08 25.05
N ALA A 153 -4.07 2.70 23.86
CA ALA A 153 -3.79 1.39 23.33
C ALA A 153 -2.33 1.42 22.88
N ASP A 154 -1.52 0.45 23.32
CA ASP A 154 -0.18 0.19 22.77
C ASP A 154 -0.28 0.23 21.24
N ILE A 155 0.07 1.37 20.63
CA ILE A 155 0.12 1.49 19.18
C ILE A 155 1.31 0.62 18.80
N PRO A 156 1.11 -0.50 18.09
CA PRO A 156 2.21 -1.39 17.78
C PRO A 156 3.24 -0.63 16.95
N ASP A 157 4.51 -0.93 17.22
CA ASP A 157 5.62 -0.37 16.46
C ASP A 157 5.55 -0.77 14.97
N ALA A 158 6.40 -0.12 14.16
CA ALA A 158 6.38 -0.30 12.72
C ALA A 158 6.66 -1.77 12.31
N ASP A 159 7.52 -2.47 13.06
CA ASP A 159 7.91 -3.85 12.77
C ASP A 159 6.75 -4.80 13.04
N THR A 160 6.06 -4.62 14.17
CA THR A 160 4.88 -5.41 14.54
C THR A 160 3.74 -5.21 13.53
N ARG A 161 3.50 -3.96 13.10
CA ARG A 161 2.49 -3.66 12.07
C ARG A 161 2.84 -4.25 10.71
N LEU A 162 4.10 -4.15 10.30
CA LEU A 162 4.56 -4.73 9.03
C LEU A 162 4.42 -6.26 9.05
N ALA A 163 4.83 -6.90 10.15
CA ALA A 163 4.69 -8.33 10.33
C ALA A 163 3.22 -8.77 10.27
N GLN A 164 2.30 -8.02 10.91
CA GLN A 164 0.86 -8.31 10.83
C GLN A 164 0.34 -8.20 9.40
N LEU A 165 0.68 -7.12 8.68
CA LEU A 165 0.22 -6.92 7.30
C LEU A 165 0.69 -8.03 6.36
N VAL A 166 1.95 -8.47 6.50
CA VAL A 166 2.49 -9.60 5.72
C VAL A 166 1.83 -10.91 6.13
N GLY A 167 1.63 -11.13 7.43
CA GLY A 167 0.90 -12.29 7.95
C GLY A 167 -0.52 -12.38 7.39
N ASP A 168 -1.26 -11.26 7.42
CA ASP A 168 -2.60 -11.15 6.86
C ASP A 168 -2.62 -11.47 5.38
N LEU A 169 -1.62 -11.03 4.60
CA LEU A 169 -1.53 -11.38 3.19
C LEU A 169 -1.32 -12.89 2.98
N LEU A 170 -0.40 -13.49 3.74
CA LEU A 170 -0.11 -14.93 3.66
C LEU A 170 -1.33 -15.76 4.03
N GLU A 171 -2.06 -15.36 5.06
CA GLU A 171 -3.31 -16.00 5.46
C GLU A 171 -4.41 -15.84 4.40
N ASP A 172 -4.52 -14.71 3.71
CA ASP A 172 -5.50 -14.51 2.63
C ASP A 172 -5.24 -15.49 1.48
N CYS A 173 -3.95 -15.72 1.20
CA CYS A 173 -3.51 -16.64 0.17
C CYS A 173 -3.61 -18.12 0.59
N ALA A 174 -3.34 -18.43 1.86
CA ALA A 174 -3.34 -19.80 2.38
C ALA A 174 -4.75 -20.31 2.75
N GLY A 175 -5.62 -19.42 3.25
CA GLY A 175 -6.94 -19.73 3.78
C GLY A 175 -8.01 -20.01 2.71
N ARG A 176 -7.76 -19.67 1.44
CA ARG A 176 -8.69 -19.94 0.32
C ARG A 176 -8.45 -21.27 -0.40
N ARG A 177 -8.07 -22.32 0.35
CA ARG A 177 -8.14 -23.71 -0.16
C ARG A 177 -9.59 -24.17 -0.20
N GLY A 178 -10.30 -23.79 -1.26
CA GLY A 178 -11.60 -24.37 -1.63
C GLY A 178 -12.81 -23.52 -1.26
N THR A 179 -13.33 -22.81 -2.25
CA THR A 179 -14.77 -22.76 -2.58
C THR A 179 -14.92 -22.72 -4.10
#